data_AF-A0A1M5MD45-F1
#
_entry.id   AF-A0A1M5MD45-F1
#
_cell.length_a   1.000
_cell.length_b   1.000
_cell.length_c   1.000
_cell.angle_alpha   90.00
_cell.angle_beta   90.00
_cell.angle_gamma   90.00
#
_symmetry.space_group_name_H-M   'P 1'
#
loop_
_entity.id
_entity.type
_entity.pdbx_description
1 polymer ?
#
loop_
_entity_poly.entity_id
_entity_poly.type
_entity_poly.pdbx_seq_one_letter_code
_entity_poly.pdbx_strand_id
1 'polypeptide(L)'
;MHHKTETYIIMKKIILLLTGITLLVLTSCTYEDDINNLQNQINDLSENQNEIENQFSTSLDSISNLLDNSADSDINAIKMSVAITLLENITRQPESAETLIALTETIYTDYTELLPFTDNTIIVRGQAVAELFQGISRQPEAFETFDTAATQFVGPFDPEHMSDNAIINGNARGIAMIDLFIGIARQPEAFESLKTAATKYLGDYDPAIFSDETIEAAKAQAFNGLLEALIRQPEAEELFNEICIQFLDFSFLD
;
A
#
# COMPACT_ATOMS: atom_id res chain seq x y z
N MET A 1 -21.61 58.37 -61.70
CA MET A 1 -22.03 56.97 -61.47
C MET A 1 -20.89 56.07 -61.01
N HIS A 2 -19.62 56.36 -61.34
CA HIS A 2 -18.45 55.61 -60.86
C HIS A 2 -18.23 55.63 -59.34
N HIS A 3 -18.55 56.74 -58.68
CA HIS A 3 -18.23 56.92 -57.25
C HIS A 3 -19.01 55.97 -56.32
N LYS A 4 -20.24 55.57 -56.68
CA LYS A 4 -21.09 54.70 -55.85
C LYS A 4 -20.61 53.23 -55.84
N THR A 5 -20.03 52.76 -56.94
CA THR A 5 -19.55 51.38 -57.06
C THR A 5 -18.26 51.17 -56.26
N GLU A 6 -17.38 52.17 -56.22
CA GLU A 6 -16.16 52.13 -55.40
C GLU A 6 -16.50 52.14 -53.90
N THR A 7 -17.45 52.97 -53.46
CA THR A 7 -17.88 52.99 -52.05
C THR A 7 -18.45 51.64 -51.60
N TYR A 8 -19.24 50.97 -52.44
CA TYR A 8 -19.82 49.66 -52.12
C TYR A 8 -18.76 48.56 -51.99
N ILE A 9 -17.76 48.55 -52.87
CA ILE A 9 -16.65 47.58 -52.83
C ILE A 9 -15.78 47.80 -51.58
N ILE A 10 -15.52 49.06 -51.23
CA ILE A 10 -14.77 49.42 -50.01
C ILE A 10 -15.54 48.94 -48.76
N MET A 11 -16.85 49.20 -48.70
CA MET A 11 -17.68 48.80 -47.56
C MET A 11 -17.74 47.28 -47.37
N LYS A 12 -17.81 46.51 -48.47
CA LYS A 12 -17.83 45.04 -48.40
C LYS A 12 -16.49 44.46 -47.92
N LYS A 13 -15.36 45.07 -48.29
CA LYS A 13 -14.03 44.69 -47.79
C LYS A 13 -13.87 45.00 -46.30
N ILE A 14 -14.39 46.14 -45.84
CA ILE A 14 -14.37 46.53 -44.42
C ILE A 14 -15.19 45.55 -43.58
N ILE A 15 -16.37 45.15 -44.03
CA ILE A 15 -17.22 44.19 -43.32
C ILE A 15 -16.53 42.82 -43.21
N LEU A 16 -15.94 42.32 -44.29
CA LEU A 16 -15.20 41.05 -44.29
C LEU A 16 -13.96 41.09 -43.38
N LEU A 17 -13.28 42.22 -43.32
CA LEU A 17 -12.15 42.41 -42.41
C LEU A 17 -12.61 42.39 -40.94
N LEU A 18 -13.72 43.08 -40.64
CA LEU A 18 -14.28 43.15 -39.29
C LEU A 18 -14.79 41.77 -38.80
N THR A 19 -15.46 40.99 -39.66
CA THR A 19 -15.89 39.63 -39.31
C THR A 19 -14.72 38.66 -39.16
N GLY A 20 -13.67 38.80 -39.96
CA GLY A 20 -12.44 38.03 -39.80
C GLY A 20 -11.73 38.32 -38.47
N ILE A 21 -11.64 39.59 -38.08
CA ILE A 21 -11.04 40.02 -36.81
C ILE A 21 -11.87 39.51 -35.61
N THR A 22 -13.19 39.59 -35.66
CA THR A 22 -14.05 39.11 -34.56
C THR A 22 -13.97 37.60 -34.38
N LEU A 23 -13.90 36.81 -35.45
CA LEU A 23 -13.74 35.36 -35.35
C LEU A 23 -12.37 34.99 -34.73
N LEU A 24 -11.31 35.71 -35.09
CA LEU A 24 -9.96 35.52 -34.54
C LEU A 24 -9.90 35.85 -33.04
N VAL A 25 -10.56 36.94 -32.62
CA VAL A 25 -10.66 37.36 -31.21
C VAL A 25 -11.49 36.37 -30.37
N LEU A 26 -12.58 35.83 -30.92
CA LEU A 26 -13.42 34.87 -30.20
C LEU A 26 -12.70 33.53 -30.00
N THR A 27 -11.92 33.07 -30.99
CA THR A 27 -11.11 31.84 -30.82
C THR A 27 -9.92 32.05 -29.88
N SER A 28 -9.30 33.24 -29.86
CA SER A 28 -8.19 33.50 -28.92
C SER A 28 -8.65 33.49 -27.47
N CYS A 29 -9.87 33.98 -27.17
CA CYS A 29 -10.41 33.97 -25.81
C CYS A 29 -10.67 32.55 -25.28
N THR A 30 -11.17 31.62 -26.11
CA THR A 30 -11.41 30.24 -25.67
C THR A 30 -10.13 29.47 -25.39
N TYR A 31 -9.08 29.68 -26.21
CA TYR A 31 -7.77 29.09 -25.94
C TYR A 31 -7.10 29.71 -24.70
N GLU A 32 -7.32 30.99 -24.44
CA GLU A 32 -6.79 31.67 -23.26
C GLU A 32 -7.43 31.12 -21.96
N ASP A 33 -8.73 30.87 -21.95
CA ASP A 33 -9.42 30.25 -20.82
C ASP A 33 -8.97 28.80 -20.56
N ASP A 34 -8.80 28.00 -21.61
CA ASP A 34 -8.30 26.62 -21.49
C ASP A 34 -6.83 26.58 -21.04
N ILE A 35 -6.00 27.49 -21.54
CA ILE A 35 -4.59 27.64 -21.10
C ILE A 35 -4.54 28.05 -19.62
N ASN A 36 -5.38 28.99 -19.20
CA ASN A 36 -5.44 29.43 -17.80
C ASN A 36 -5.92 28.30 -16.88
N ASN A 37 -6.88 27.49 -17.30
CA ASN A 37 -7.36 26.34 -16.53
C ASN A 37 -6.27 25.26 -16.39
N LEU A 38 -5.57 24.92 -17.48
CA LEU A 38 -4.46 23.98 -17.43
C LEU A 38 -3.30 24.50 -16.57
N GLN A 39 -3.02 25.81 -16.61
CA GLN A 39 -2.02 26.43 -15.73
C GLN A 39 -2.41 26.31 -14.25
N ASN A 40 -3.68 26.51 -13.91
CA ASN A 40 -4.16 26.32 -12.54
C ASN A 40 -4.02 24.85 -12.09
N GLN A 41 -4.40 23.89 -12.94
CA GLN A 41 -4.24 22.46 -12.62
C GLN A 41 -2.77 22.07 -12.45
N ILE A 42 -1.87 22.60 -13.29
CA ILE A 42 -0.43 22.36 -13.16
C ILE A 42 0.10 22.96 -11.85
N ASN A 43 -0.38 24.14 -11.46
CA ASN A 43 0.00 24.76 -10.19
C ASN A 43 -0.50 23.95 -8.99
N ASP A 44 -1.75 23.49 -9.00
CA ASP A 44 -2.33 22.66 -7.95
C ASP A 44 -1.59 21.32 -7.82
N LEU A 45 -1.26 20.68 -8.94
CA LEU A 45 -0.47 19.45 -8.95
C LEU A 45 0.96 19.69 -8.45
N SER A 46 1.59 20.81 -8.81
CA SER A 46 2.92 21.17 -8.33
C SER A 46 2.91 21.46 -6.82
N GLU A 47 1.86 22.08 -6.30
CA GLU A 47 1.69 22.34 -4.87
C GLU A 47 1.49 21.04 -4.09
N ASN A 48 0.65 20.13 -4.59
CA ASN A 48 0.47 18.80 -4.01
C ASN A 48 1.75 17.97 -4.03
N GLN A 49 2.52 18.03 -5.12
CA GLN A 49 3.82 17.35 -5.20
C GLN A 49 4.80 17.91 -4.16
N ASN A 50 4.88 19.24 -4.01
CA ASN A 50 5.71 19.87 -2.99
C ASN A 50 5.25 19.50 -1.57
N GLU A 51 3.94 19.36 -1.33
CA GLU A 51 3.41 18.93 -0.04
C GLU A 51 3.81 17.48 0.27
N ILE A 52 3.70 16.57 -0.71
CA ILE A 52 4.14 15.18 -0.60
C ILE A 52 5.65 15.11 -0.34
N GLU A 53 6.47 15.88 -1.08
CA GLU A 53 7.92 15.96 -0.88
C GLU A 53 8.28 16.49 0.52
N ASN A 54 7.56 17.50 1.02
CA ASN A 54 7.76 18.03 2.37
C ASN A 54 7.33 17.05 3.46
N GLN A 55 6.22 16.33 3.27
CA GLN A 55 5.79 15.27 4.19
C GLN A 55 6.80 14.12 4.22
N PHE A 56 7.32 13.73 3.05
CA PHE A 56 8.35 12.72 2.94
C PHE A 56 9.66 13.17 3.58
N SER A 57 10.11 14.41 3.34
CA SER A 57 11.30 15.00 3.99
C SER A 57 11.16 15.08 5.51
N THR A 58 9.99 15.51 6.01
CA THR A 58 9.71 15.57 7.46
C THR A 58 9.73 14.18 8.08
N SER A 59 9.23 13.17 7.36
CA SER A 59 9.26 11.78 7.80
C SER A 59 10.70 11.24 7.83
N LEU A 60 11.50 11.54 6.81
CA LEU A 60 12.92 11.20 6.77
C LEU A 60 13.72 11.90 7.88
N ASP A 61 13.44 13.17 8.16
CA ASP A 61 14.09 13.91 9.26
C ASP A 61 13.67 13.34 10.62
N SER A 62 12.43 12.90 10.76
CA SER A 62 11.95 12.22 11.96
C SER A 62 12.63 10.86 12.14
N ILE A 63 12.82 10.09 11.06
CA ILE A 63 13.57 8.83 11.05
C ILE A 63 15.05 9.08 11.39
N SER A 64 15.68 10.11 10.80
CA SER A 64 17.06 10.49 11.09
C SER A 64 17.26 10.88 12.55
N ASN A 65 16.33 11.64 13.13
CA ASN A 65 16.38 12.00 14.54
C ASN A 65 16.14 10.80 15.48
N LEU A 66 15.41 9.78 15.04
CA LEU A 66 15.29 8.50 15.76
C LEU A 66 16.59 7.68 15.68
N LEU A 67 17.26 7.70 14.52
CA LEU A 67 18.55 7.06 14.29
C LEU A 67 19.67 7.67 15.13
N ASP A 68 19.73 9.00 15.24
CA ASP A 68 20.78 9.70 15.99
C ASP A 68 20.65 9.56 17.52
N ASN A 69 19.45 9.28 18.03
CA ASN A 69 19.20 9.07 19.47
C ASN A 69 19.40 7.62 19.93
N SER A 70 19.77 6.72 19.03
CA SER A 70 19.83 5.28 19.28
C SER A 70 21.19 4.72 18.85
N ALA A 71 22.20 4.85 19.69
CA ALA A 71 23.45 4.09 19.58
C ALA A 71 23.25 2.55 19.74
N ASP A 72 22.03 2.06 19.52
CA ASP A 72 21.57 0.68 19.46
C ASP A 72 20.29 0.56 18.57
N SER A 73 20.10 1.42 17.55
CA SER A 73 18.98 1.27 16.60
C SER A 73 19.19 0.06 15.72
N ASP A 74 18.20 -0.80 15.71
CA ASP A 74 18.09 -1.90 14.79
C ASP A 74 17.77 -1.39 13.38
N ILE A 75 18.82 -0.99 12.67
CA ILE A 75 18.71 -0.40 11.33
C ILE A 75 17.97 -1.31 10.35
N ASN A 76 18.07 -2.64 10.50
CA ASN A 76 17.38 -3.61 9.65
C ASN A 76 15.87 -3.60 9.92
N ALA A 77 15.46 -3.53 11.18
CA ALA A 77 14.05 -3.37 11.53
C ALA A 77 13.50 -2.02 11.02
N ILE A 78 14.29 -0.95 11.08
CA ILE A 78 13.91 0.36 10.54
C ILE A 78 13.70 0.27 9.03
N LYS A 79 14.63 -0.37 8.30
CA LYS A 79 14.49 -0.60 6.86
C LYS A 79 13.25 -1.45 6.54
N MET A 80 13.01 -2.54 7.27
CA MET A 80 11.79 -3.37 7.12
C MET A 80 10.51 -2.56 7.34
N SER A 81 10.53 -1.53 8.21
CA SER A 81 9.34 -0.71 8.44
C SER A 81 8.93 0.12 7.22
N VAL A 82 9.85 0.38 6.29
CA VAL A 82 9.53 0.99 4.99
C VAL A 82 8.63 0.07 4.16
N ALA A 83 8.71 -1.26 4.29
CA ALA A 83 7.78 -2.17 3.63
C ALA A 83 6.34 -2.00 4.13
N ILE A 84 6.14 -1.65 5.41
CA ILE A 84 4.80 -1.36 5.96
C ILE A 84 4.24 -0.15 5.22
N THR A 85 5.00 0.94 5.14
CA THR A 85 4.57 2.16 4.44
C THR A 85 4.34 1.91 2.95
N LEU A 86 5.20 1.13 2.30
CA LEU A 86 5.01 0.74 0.90
C LEU A 86 3.67 0.00 0.73
N LEU A 87 3.46 -1.08 1.50
CA LEU A 87 2.25 -1.90 1.43
C LEU A 87 1.00 -1.08 1.76
N GLU A 88 1.04 -0.24 2.79
CA GLU A 88 -0.07 0.65 3.15
C GLU A 88 -0.47 1.57 1.98
N ASN A 89 0.51 2.12 1.25
CA ASN A 89 0.25 3.05 0.15
C ASN A 89 -0.17 2.33 -1.14
N ILE A 90 0.53 1.28 -1.56
CA ILE A 90 0.15 0.54 -2.78
C ILE A 90 -1.21 -0.14 -2.61
N THR A 91 -1.57 -0.53 -1.39
CA THR A 91 -2.89 -1.14 -1.13
C THR A 91 -4.03 -0.14 -1.08
N ARG A 92 -3.74 1.17 -1.10
CA ARG A 92 -4.70 2.25 -1.31
C ARG A 92 -4.73 2.71 -2.76
N GLN A 93 -3.58 2.73 -3.44
CA GLN A 93 -3.41 3.19 -4.82
C GLN A 93 -2.48 2.23 -5.60
N PRO A 94 -3.00 1.08 -6.07
CA PRO A 94 -2.18 0.07 -6.76
C PRO A 94 -1.52 0.58 -8.05
N GLU A 95 -2.11 1.58 -8.70
CA GLU A 95 -1.58 2.24 -9.90
C GLU A 95 -0.24 2.95 -9.66
N SER A 96 0.04 3.34 -8.41
CA SER A 96 1.29 3.99 -8.00
C SER A 96 2.39 2.99 -7.62
N ALA A 97 2.14 1.68 -7.73
CA ALA A 97 3.03 0.64 -7.22
C ALA A 97 4.43 0.70 -7.84
N GLU A 98 4.56 0.89 -9.17
CA GLU A 98 5.87 0.95 -9.83
C GLU A 98 6.75 2.07 -9.27
N THR A 99 6.20 3.28 -9.13
CA THR A 99 6.91 4.43 -8.57
C THR A 99 7.28 4.22 -7.11
N LEU A 100 6.35 3.69 -6.30
CA LEU A 100 6.57 3.48 -4.88
C LEU A 100 7.59 2.36 -4.62
N ILE A 101 7.56 1.28 -5.40
CA ILE A 101 8.56 0.20 -5.36
C ILE A 101 9.94 0.78 -5.69
N ALA A 102 10.07 1.51 -6.80
CA ALA A 102 11.34 2.12 -7.19
C ALA A 102 11.90 3.09 -6.13
N LEU A 103 11.02 3.80 -5.41
CA LEU A 103 11.42 4.63 -4.29
C LEU A 103 11.91 3.79 -3.10
N THR A 104 11.21 2.71 -2.74
CA THR A 104 11.63 1.80 -1.68
C THR A 104 12.97 1.12 -1.99
N GLU A 105 13.24 0.77 -3.25
CA GLU A 105 14.51 0.20 -3.71
C GLU A 105 15.72 1.09 -3.41
N THR A 106 15.52 2.40 -3.21
CA THR A 106 16.60 3.31 -2.80
C THR A 106 17.09 3.08 -1.36
N ILE A 107 16.29 2.40 -0.52
CA ILE A 107 16.61 2.09 0.88
C ILE A 107 17.20 0.68 1.02
N TYR A 108 16.57 -0.30 0.35
CA TYR A 108 17.06 -1.67 0.18
C TYR A 108 16.32 -2.30 -1.01
N THR A 109 16.98 -3.18 -1.76
CA THR A 109 16.42 -3.73 -3.01
C THR A 109 15.68 -5.05 -2.80
N ASP A 110 16.05 -5.80 -1.77
CA ASP A 110 15.48 -7.11 -1.46
C ASP A 110 15.60 -7.41 0.05
N TYR A 111 14.63 -8.12 0.61
CA TYR A 111 14.60 -8.46 2.04
C TYR A 111 15.86 -9.20 2.51
N THR A 112 16.55 -9.91 1.62
CA THR A 112 17.78 -10.65 1.95
C THR A 112 18.92 -9.73 2.41
N GLU A 113 18.91 -8.44 2.05
CA GLU A 113 19.86 -7.44 2.57
C GLU A 113 19.69 -7.18 4.08
N LEU A 114 18.52 -7.51 4.63
CA LEU A 114 18.19 -7.30 6.04
C LEU A 114 18.50 -8.52 6.90
N LEU A 115 19.03 -9.59 6.31
CA LEU A 115 19.39 -10.82 7.01
C LEU A 115 20.74 -10.67 7.76
N PRO A 116 20.92 -11.39 8.89
CA PRO A 116 19.90 -12.17 9.59
C PRO A 116 18.86 -11.24 10.25
N PHE A 117 17.61 -11.71 10.33
CA PHE A 117 16.56 -10.96 11.02
C PHE A 117 16.81 -10.96 12.54
N THR A 118 16.72 -9.77 13.11
CA THR A 118 16.67 -9.55 14.56
C THR A 118 15.25 -9.74 15.08
N ASP A 119 15.09 -9.82 16.41
CA ASP A 119 13.76 -9.87 17.05
C ASP A 119 12.86 -8.70 16.62
N ASN A 120 13.40 -7.48 16.54
CA ASN A 120 12.61 -6.33 16.07
C ASN A 120 12.25 -6.46 14.60
N THR A 121 13.17 -6.94 13.75
CA THR A 121 12.89 -7.15 12.32
C THR A 121 11.76 -8.16 12.14
N ILE A 122 11.72 -9.22 12.95
CA ILE A 122 10.63 -10.22 12.94
C ILE A 122 9.28 -9.60 13.30
N ILE A 123 9.21 -8.77 14.35
CA ILE A 123 7.97 -8.07 14.72
C ILE A 123 7.49 -7.14 13.59
N VAL A 124 8.40 -6.32 13.05
CA VAL A 124 8.08 -5.38 11.95
C VAL A 124 7.65 -6.14 10.69
N ARG A 125 8.28 -7.27 10.39
CA ARG A 125 7.85 -8.17 9.31
C ARG A 125 6.41 -8.64 9.53
N GLY A 126 6.05 -9.04 10.75
CA GLY A 126 4.67 -9.41 11.11
C GLY A 126 3.67 -8.28 10.83
N GLN A 127 4.02 -7.04 11.16
CA GLN A 127 3.19 -5.85 10.87
C GLN A 127 3.05 -5.59 9.36
N ALA A 128 4.13 -5.76 8.58
CA ALA A 128 4.07 -5.62 7.13
C ALA A 128 3.14 -6.66 6.48
N VAL A 129 3.18 -7.91 6.95
CA VAL A 129 2.25 -8.95 6.51
C VAL A 129 0.80 -8.62 6.90
N ALA A 130 0.60 -8.00 8.06
CA ALA A 130 -0.72 -7.52 8.48
C ALA A 130 -1.30 -6.48 7.49
N GLU A 131 -0.49 -5.50 7.06
CA GLU A 131 -0.87 -4.52 6.03
C GLU A 131 -1.15 -5.18 4.67
N LEU A 132 -0.38 -6.20 4.30
CA LEU A 132 -0.66 -6.99 3.10
C LEU A 132 -2.07 -7.60 3.16
N PHE A 133 -2.46 -8.24 4.26
CA PHE A 133 -3.81 -8.81 4.40
C PHE A 133 -4.90 -7.75 4.35
N GLN A 134 -4.67 -6.61 5.00
CA GLN A 134 -5.56 -5.46 4.90
C GLN A 134 -5.72 -4.98 3.46
N GLY A 135 -4.65 -4.99 2.67
CA GLY A 135 -4.70 -4.62 1.27
C GLY A 135 -5.47 -5.59 0.40
N ILE A 136 -5.14 -6.88 0.49
CA ILE A 136 -5.80 -7.95 -0.28
C ILE A 136 -7.31 -7.92 -0.05
N SER A 137 -7.75 -7.72 1.19
CA SER A 137 -9.17 -7.69 1.52
C SER A 137 -9.86 -6.35 1.22
N ARG A 138 -9.14 -5.30 0.76
CA ARG A 138 -9.74 -4.07 0.19
C ARG A 138 -9.85 -4.15 -1.32
N GLN A 139 -8.83 -4.71 -1.96
CA GLN A 139 -8.65 -4.73 -3.41
C GLN A 139 -8.09 -6.09 -3.86
N PRO A 140 -8.88 -7.17 -3.80
CA PRO A 140 -8.42 -8.52 -4.12
C PRO A 140 -7.94 -8.65 -5.58
N GLU A 141 -8.46 -7.84 -6.49
CA GLU A 141 -8.03 -7.76 -7.89
C GLU A 141 -6.57 -7.29 -8.07
N ALA A 142 -6.02 -6.59 -7.09
CA ALA A 142 -4.64 -6.12 -7.08
C ALA A 142 -3.67 -7.06 -6.33
N PHE A 143 -4.12 -8.28 -5.99
CA PHE A 143 -3.34 -9.28 -5.25
C PHE A 143 -1.94 -9.50 -5.82
N GLU A 144 -1.80 -9.67 -7.14
CA GLU A 144 -0.50 -9.94 -7.76
C GLU A 144 0.51 -8.79 -7.55
N THR A 145 0.03 -7.55 -7.56
CA THR A 145 0.86 -6.36 -7.29
C THR A 145 1.34 -6.36 -5.84
N PHE A 146 0.45 -6.63 -4.89
CA PHE A 146 0.80 -6.66 -3.46
C PHE A 146 1.73 -7.82 -3.13
N ASP A 147 1.46 -9.00 -3.69
CA ASP A 147 2.29 -10.20 -3.52
C ASP A 147 3.69 -9.99 -4.10
N THR A 148 3.82 -9.32 -5.24
CA THR A 148 5.13 -9.00 -5.83
C THR A 148 5.94 -8.09 -4.89
N ALA A 149 5.34 -6.98 -4.42
CA ALA A 149 6.00 -6.06 -3.50
C ALA A 149 6.37 -6.74 -2.16
N ALA A 150 5.45 -7.50 -1.56
CA ALA A 150 5.71 -8.22 -0.32
C ALA A 150 6.79 -9.30 -0.50
N THR A 151 6.84 -9.99 -1.65
CA THR A 151 7.90 -10.96 -1.95
C THR A 151 9.28 -10.30 -1.92
N GLN A 152 9.40 -9.14 -2.55
CA GLN A 152 10.65 -8.41 -2.65
C GLN A 152 11.07 -7.82 -1.29
N PHE A 153 10.17 -7.13 -0.60
CA PHE A 153 10.55 -6.28 0.54
C PHE A 153 10.30 -6.91 1.93
N VAL A 154 9.38 -7.87 2.03
CA VAL A 154 9.04 -8.58 3.29
C VAL A 154 9.64 -9.97 3.32
N GLY A 155 9.71 -10.62 2.16
CA GLY A 155 10.22 -11.98 1.98
C GLY A 155 9.22 -13.07 2.40
N PRO A 156 9.18 -14.21 1.70
CA PRO A 156 8.36 -15.36 2.10
C PRO A 156 8.79 -15.90 3.48
N PHE A 157 7.93 -16.71 4.10
CA PHE A 157 8.28 -17.40 5.33
C PHE A 157 9.45 -18.36 5.09
N ASP A 158 10.44 -18.31 5.98
CA ASP A 158 11.58 -19.20 5.98
C ASP A 158 11.98 -19.52 7.44
N PRO A 159 11.91 -20.79 7.87
CA PRO A 159 12.33 -21.19 9.21
C PRO A 159 13.77 -20.81 9.55
N GLU A 160 14.67 -20.73 8.55
CA GLU A 160 16.08 -20.36 8.77
C GLU A 160 16.25 -18.90 9.20
N HIS A 161 15.24 -18.06 8.98
CA HIS A 161 15.25 -16.64 9.32
C HIS A 161 14.39 -16.31 10.54
N MET A 162 13.86 -17.31 11.25
CA MET A 162 13.12 -17.08 12.50
C MET A 162 14.04 -16.61 13.64
N SER A 163 13.44 -15.94 14.63
CA SER A 163 14.15 -15.65 15.88
C SER A 163 14.32 -16.91 16.72
N ASP A 164 15.38 -17.00 17.53
CA ASP A 164 15.51 -18.02 18.58
C ASP A 164 14.49 -17.81 19.72
N ASN A 165 13.82 -16.67 19.75
CA ASN A 165 12.82 -16.30 20.74
C ASN A 165 11.40 -16.66 20.26
N ALA A 166 10.88 -17.78 20.78
CA ALA A 166 9.54 -18.29 20.48
C ALA A 166 8.43 -17.25 20.68
N ILE A 167 8.52 -16.40 21.71
CA ILE A 167 7.53 -15.37 22.00
C ILE A 167 7.52 -14.28 20.92
N ILE A 168 8.68 -13.92 20.38
CA ILE A 168 8.79 -12.92 19.31
C ILE A 168 8.18 -13.48 18.01
N ASN A 169 8.51 -14.72 17.65
CA ASN A 169 7.92 -15.38 16.49
C ASN A 169 6.38 -15.47 16.63
N GLY A 170 5.90 -15.87 17.82
CA GLY A 170 4.48 -15.98 18.11
C GLY A 170 3.77 -14.63 18.05
N ASN A 171 4.36 -13.58 18.62
CA ASN A 171 3.82 -12.23 18.53
C ASN A 171 3.73 -11.70 17.10
N ALA A 172 4.80 -11.85 16.31
CA ALA A 172 4.81 -11.41 14.91
C ALA A 172 3.73 -12.12 14.07
N ARG A 173 3.63 -13.45 14.23
CA ARG A 173 2.57 -14.25 13.58
C ARG A 173 1.18 -13.79 14.04
N GLY A 174 0.99 -13.64 15.35
CA GLY A 174 -0.28 -13.23 15.94
C GLY A 174 -0.76 -11.85 15.46
N ILE A 175 0.15 -10.87 15.34
CA ILE A 175 -0.14 -9.54 14.79
C ILE A 175 -0.72 -9.66 13.38
N ALA A 176 -0.04 -10.39 12.49
CA ALA A 176 -0.51 -10.59 11.12
C ALA A 176 -1.87 -11.32 11.09
N MET A 177 -2.06 -12.30 11.97
CA MET A 177 -3.31 -13.08 12.02
C MET A 177 -4.53 -12.26 12.46
N ILE A 178 -4.36 -11.23 13.28
CA ILE A 178 -5.46 -10.31 13.61
C ILE A 178 -6.05 -9.73 12.33
N ASP A 179 -5.19 -9.20 11.45
CA ASP A 179 -5.61 -8.58 10.20
C ASP A 179 -6.05 -9.59 9.13
N LEU A 180 -5.54 -10.83 9.18
CA LEU A 180 -6.07 -11.92 8.36
C LEU A 180 -7.54 -12.19 8.72
N PHE A 181 -7.87 -12.37 10.00
CA PHE A 181 -9.24 -12.61 10.44
C PHE A 181 -10.17 -11.45 10.10
N ILE A 182 -9.73 -10.21 10.37
CA ILE A 182 -10.49 -9.00 10.02
C ILE A 182 -10.67 -8.90 8.50
N GLY A 183 -9.64 -9.24 7.72
CA GLY A 183 -9.68 -9.23 6.27
C GLY A 183 -10.71 -10.21 5.71
N ILE A 184 -10.71 -11.45 6.21
CA ILE A 184 -11.70 -12.48 5.83
C ILE A 184 -13.11 -12.02 6.22
N ALA A 185 -13.30 -11.48 7.43
CA ALA A 185 -14.61 -10.98 7.88
C ALA A 185 -15.13 -9.83 7.01
N ARG A 186 -14.23 -8.98 6.49
CA ARG A 186 -14.61 -7.87 5.61
C ARG A 186 -14.95 -8.34 4.20
N GLN A 187 -14.20 -9.30 3.66
CA GLN A 187 -14.32 -9.77 2.29
C GLN A 187 -14.12 -11.28 2.19
N PRO A 188 -15.14 -12.10 2.54
CA PRO A 188 -15.02 -13.56 2.49
C PRO A 188 -14.68 -14.10 1.09
N GLU A 189 -15.07 -13.41 0.02
CA GLU A 189 -14.74 -13.81 -1.36
C GLU A 189 -13.25 -13.70 -1.68
N ALA A 190 -12.49 -12.90 -0.91
CA ALA A 190 -11.04 -12.80 -1.01
C ALA A 190 -10.29 -13.90 -0.23
N PHE A 191 -11.01 -14.85 0.38
CA PHE A 191 -10.45 -15.87 1.26
C PHE A 191 -9.28 -16.63 0.62
N GLU A 192 -9.43 -17.09 -0.63
CA GLU A 192 -8.36 -17.86 -1.28
C GLU A 192 -7.07 -17.04 -1.47
N SER A 193 -7.18 -15.76 -1.79
CA SER A 193 -6.03 -14.86 -1.93
C SER A 193 -5.39 -14.56 -0.57
N LEU A 194 -6.21 -14.32 0.46
CA LEU A 194 -5.74 -14.11 1.84
C LEU A 194 -5.04 -15.34 2.40
N LYS A 195 -5.63 -16.53 2.23
CA LYS A 195 -5.08 -17.81 2.64
C LYS A 195 -3.78 -18.12 1.89
N THR A 196 -3.74 -17.87 0.58
CA THR A 196 -2.51 -18.02 -0.23
C THR A 196 -1.38 -17.15 0.30
N ALA A 197 -1.65 -15.87 0.59
CA ALA A 197 -0.68 -14.98 1.21
C ALA A 197 -0.28 -15.47 2.62
N ALA A 198 -1.22 -15.95 3.43
CA ALA A 198 -0.93 -16.45 4.77
C ALA A 198 0.01 -17.66 4.74
N THR A 199 -0.26 -18.65 3.87
CA THR A 199 0.64 -19.79 3.66
C THR A 199 2.03 -19.33 3.22
N LYS A 200 2.11 -18.36 2.30
CA LYS A 200 3.39 -17.86 1.79
C LYS A 200 4.21 -17.07 2.81
N TYR A 201 3.59 -16.20 3.60
CA TYR A 201 4.31 -15.23 4.44
C TYR A 201 4.36 -15.59 5.92
N LEU A 202 3.41 -16.40 6.40
CA LEU A 202 3.39 -16.92 7.78
C LEU A 202 3.88 -18.37 7.86
N GLY A 203 3.69 -19.17 6.80
CA GLY A 203 3.91 -20.61 6.84
C GLY A 203 2.79 -21.34 7.56
N ASP A 204 2.38 -22.48 7.00
CA ASP A 204 1.42 -23.39 7.64
C ASP A 204 2.01 -23.93 8.95
N TYR A 205 1.17 -24.26 9.93
CA TYR A 205 1.64 -24.87 11.17
C TYR A 205 2.32 -26.22 10.89
N ASP A 206 3.52 -26.37 11.44
CA ASP A 206 4.28 -27.60 11.51
C ASP A 206 4.91 -27.70 12.91
N PRO A 207 4.62 -28.74 13.71
CA PRO A 207 5.20 -28.91 15.04
C PRO A 207 6.72 -29.12 15.03
N ALA A 208 7.34 -29.40 13.88
CA ALA A 208 8.79 -29.44 13.73
C ALA A 208 9.42 -28.03 13.63
N ILE A 209 8.63 -27.02 13.27
CA ILE A 209 9.07 -25.63 13.05
C ILE A 209 8.60 -24.74 14.20
N PHE A 210 7.32 -24.84 14.57
CA PHE A 210 6.70 -24.00 15.59
C PHE A 210 6.54 -24.78 16.89
N SER A 211 7.17 -24.27 17.95
CA SER A 211 6.98 -24.79 19.30
C SER A 211 5.59 -24.45 19.84
N ASP A 212 5.12 -25.23 20.82
CA ASP A 212 3.89 -24.93 21.57
C ASP A 212 3.89 -23.49 22.11
N GLU A 213 5.03 -23.01 22.62
CA GLU A 213 5.17 -21.64 23.13
C GLU A 213 4.97 -20.59 22.04
N THR A 214 5.48 -20.83 20.83
CA THR A 214 5.27 -19.94 19.67
C THR A 214 3.80 -19.86 19.31
N ILE A 215 3.14 -21.03 19.26
CA ILE A 215 1.73 -21.14 18.90
C ILE A 215 0.82 -20.52 19.96
N GLU A 216 1.06 -20.75 21.25
CA GLU A 216 0.28 -20.15 22.33
C GLU A 216 0.42 -18.61 22.36
N ALA A 217 1.61 -18.07 22.11
CA ALA A 217 1.81 -16.64 21.98
C ALA A 217 1.05 -16.07 20.76
N ALA A 218 1.08 -16.76 19.61
CA ALA A 218 0.32 -16.37 18.43
C ALA A 218 -1.19 -16.40 18.66
N LYS A 219 -1.71 -17.45 19.30
CA LYS A 219 -3.13 -17.57 19.69
C LYS A 219 -3.55 -16.41 20.57
N ALA A 220 -2.79 -16.11 21.63
CA ALA A 220 -3.13 -15.07 22.59
C ALA A 220 -3.30 -13.69 21.93
N GLN A 221 -2.48 -13.38 20.92
CA GLN A 221 -2.61 -12.15 20.14
C GLN A 221 -3.77 -12.22 19.14
N ALA A 222 -3.82 -13.29 18.35
CA ALA A 222 -4.77 -13.44 17.25
C ALA A 222 -6.22 -13.56 17.71
N PHE A 223 -6.46 -14.00 18.95
CA PHE A 223 -7.81 -14.24 19.48
C PHE A 223 -8.69 -12.98 19.47
N ASN A 224 -8.11 -11.79 19.69
CA ASN A 224 -8.85 -10.54 19.61
C ASN A 224 -9.41 -10.32 18.20
N GLY A 225 -8.60 -10.56 17.17
CA GLY A 225 -9.02 -10.47 15.77
C GLY A 225 -10.07 -11.52 15.41
N LEU A 226 -9.91 -12.76 15.89
CA LEU A 226 -10.88 -13.84 15.66
C LEU A 226 -12.25 -13.52 16.28
N LEU A 227 -12.28 -13.04 17.53
CA LEU A 227 -13.53 -12.68 18.21
C LEU A 227 -14.23 -11.53 17.49
N GLU A 228 -13.50 -10.50 17.09
CA GLU A 228 -14.06 -9.38 16.31
C GLU A 228 -14.62 -9.86 14.96
N ALA A 229 -13.86 -10.71 14.27
CA ALA A 229 -14.23 -11.28 12.98
C ALA A 229 -15.51 -12.12 13.06
N LEU A 230 -15.63 -13.00 14.06
CA LEU A 230 -16.82 -13.82 14.29
C LEU A 230 -18.06 -12.99 14.63
N ILE A 231 -17.91 -11.90 15.39
CA ILE A 231 -19.01 -10.97 15.68
C ILE A 231 -19.46 -10.25 14.41
N ARG A 232 -18.50 -9.86 13.56
CA ARG A 232 -18.77 -9.09 12.35
C ARG A 232 -19.38 -9.93 11.22
N GLN A 233 -18.92 -11.16 11.07
CA GLN A 233 -19.27 -12.05 9.96
C GLN A 233 -19.43 -13.50 10.44
N PRO A 234 -20.46 -13.81 11.23
CA PRO A 234 -20.64 -15.14 11.82
C PRO A 234 -20.81 -16.25 10.77
N GLU A 235 -21.35 -15.94 9.59
CA GLU A 235 -21.52 -16.90 8.49
C GLU A 235 -20.18 -17.36 7.87
N ALA A 236 -19.06 -16.69 8.19
CA ALA A 236 -17.72 -17.09 7.77
C ALA A 236 -17.00 -17.98 8.81
N GLU A 237 -17.71 -18.52 9.81
CA GLU A 237 -17.12 -19.35 10.87
C GLU A 237 -16.30 -20.53 10.35
N GLU A 238 -16.73 -21.19 9.28
CA GLU A 238 -15.99 -22.29 8.66
C GLU A 238 -14.63 -21.82 8.11
N LEU A 239 -14.59 -20.63 7.49
CA LEU A 239 -13.37 -20.03 6.95
C LEU A 239 -12.40 -19.65 8.07
N PHE A 240 -12.90 -19.07 9.15
CA PHE A 240 -12.08 -18.75 10.31
C PHE A 240 -11.55 -20.02 11.00
N ASN A 241 -12.37 -21.05 11.12
CA ASN A 241 -11.97 -22.33 11.70
C ASN A 241 -10.87 -23.00 10.87
N GLU A 242 -10.97 -22.92 9.54
CA GLU A 242 -9.93 -23.40 8.64
C GLU A 242 -8.59 -22.69 8.88
N ILE A 243 -8.59 -21.36 9.04
CA ILE A 243 -7.39 -20.59 9.40
C ILE A 243 -6.84 -20.99 10.78
N CYS A 244 -7.71 -21.19 11.78
CA CYS A 244 -7.30 -21.64 13.12
C CYS A 244 -6.62 -23.01 13.07
N ILE A 245 -7.17 -23.96 12.32
CA ILE A 245 -6.58 -25.30 12.18
C ILE A 245 -5.24 -25.20 11.45
N GLN A 246 -5.20 -24.50 10.32
CA GLN A 246 -4.01 -24.48 9.45
C GLN A 246 -2.85 -23.69 10.06
N PHE A 247 -3.11 -22.60 10.77
CA PHE A 247 -2.06 -21.68 11.21
C PHE A 247 -1.85 -21.62 12.73
N LEU A 248 -2.81 -22.06 13.54
CA LEU A 248 -2.76 -21.98 15.00
C LEU A 248 -2.95 -23.33 15.72
N ASP A 249 -3.08 -24.44 14.99
CA ASP A 249 -3.24 -25.77 15.56
C ASP A 249 -4.41 -25.89 16.56
N PHE A 250 -5.58 -25.34 16.22
CA PHE A 250 -6.80 -25.61 16.96
C PHE A 250 -8.06 -25.47 16.10
N SER A 251 -9.11 -26.20 16.50
CA SER A 251 -10.47 -26.02 15.99
C SER A 251 -11.34 -25.42 17.09
N PHE A 252 -12.24 -24.50 16.73
CA PHE A 252 -13.30 -24.01 17.61
C PHE A 252 -14.70 -24.45 17.16
N LEU A 253 -14.80 -25.12 16.01
CA LEU A 253 -15.98 -25.88 15.60
C LEU A 253 -15.78 -27.35 15.99
N ASP A 254 -16.79 -27.93 16.63
CA ASP A 254 -16.82 -29.32 17.10
C ASP A 254 -16.95 -30.35 15.96
#